data_AF-A0A9E2PVV2-F1
#
_entry.id   AF-A0A9E2PVV2-F1
#
_cell.length_a   1.000
_cell.length_b   1.000
_cell.length_c   1.000
_cell.angle_alpha   90.00
_cell.angle_beta   90.00
_cell.angle_gamma   90.00
#
_symmetry.space_group_name_H-M   'P 1'
#
loop_
_entity.id
_entity.type
_entity.pdbx_description
1 polymer ?
#
loop_
_entity_poly.entity_id
_entity_poly.type
_entity_poly.pdbx_seq_one_letter_code
_entity_poly.pdbx_strand_id
1 'polypeptide(L)' 'ETLASLKNTGVRLLFKANIHQKFAVIDQKIVWYGSINLLSYGSAQESIMRLESPNIAQELLKDLGKSNSA' A
#
# COMPACT_ATOMS: atom_id res chain seq x y z
N GLU A 1 -8.05 -0.19 17.24
CA GLU A 1 -6.88 -0.80 17.91
C GLU A 1 -5.68 -0.98 16.97
N THR A 2 -5.86 -1.54 15.77
CA THR A 2 -4.77 -1.82 14.81
C THR A 2 -3.93 -0.59 14.43
N LEU A 3 -4.55 0.55 14.07
CA LEU A 3 -3.80 1.77 13.73
C LEU A 3 -2.96 2.30 14.90
N ALA A 4 -3.48 2.23 16.12
CA ALA A 4 -2.75 2.65 17.31
C ALA A 4 -1.54 1.75 17.56
N SER A 5 -1.70 0.43 17.41
CA SER A 5 -0.61 -0.55 17.52
C SER A 5 0.49 -0.32 16.47
N LEU A 6 0.12 -0.07 15.21
CA LEU A 6 1.06 0.25 14.15
C LEU A 6 1.86 1.53 14.47
N LYS A 7 1.18 2.58 14.91
CA LYS A 7 1.83 3.83 15.32
C LYS A 7 2.80 3.61 16.50
N ASN A 8 2.39 2.83 17.50
CA ASN A 8 3.22 2.54 18.68
C ASN A 8 4.46 1.71 18.34
N THR A 9 4.40 0.90 17.28
CA THR A 9 5.53 0.11 16.77
C THR A 9 6.47 0.93 15.87
N GLY A 10 6.19 2.23 15.67
CA GLY A 10 7.01 3.12 14.85
C GLY A 10 6.67 3.08 13.35
N VAL A 11 5.56 2.45 12.95
CA VAL A 11 5.09 2.49 11.57
C VAL A 11 4.57 3.89 11.25
N ARG A 12 5.12 4.51 10.19
CA ARG A 12 4.64 5.80 9.69
C ARG A 12 3.29 5.62 9.01
N LEU A 13 2.25 6.21 9.60
CA LEU A 13 0.91 6.24 9.03
C LEU A 13 0.70 7.51 8.20
N LEU A 14 0.21 7.35 6.98
CA LEU A 14 -0.17 8.44 6.08
C LEU A 14 -1.65 8.29 5.74
N PHE A 15 -2.44 9.34 5.97
CA PHE A 15 -3.84 9.37 5.61
C PHE A 15 -4.01 10.17 4.31
N LYS A 16 -4.71 9.59 3.34
CA LYS A 16 -5.03 10.24 2.06
C LYS A 16 -6.49 9.92 1.72
N ALA A 17 -7.21 10.91 1.22
CA ALA A 17 -8.57 10.73 0.74
C ALA A 17 -8.58 10.05 -0.64
N ASN A 18 -9.70 9.41 -0.99
CA ASN A 18 -9.97 8.87 -2.34
C ASN A 18 -8.89 7.89 -2.86
N ILE A 19 -8.38 7.02 -1.98
CA ILE A 19 -7.44 5.96 -2.37
C ILE A 19 -8.23 4.79 -2.96
N HIS A 20 -8.04 4.52 -4.24
CA HIS A 20 -8.65 3.36 -4.93
C HIS A 20 -7.65 2.24 -5.18
N GLN A 21 -6.37 2.59 -5.31
CA GLN A 21 -5.28 1.65 -5.55
C GLN A 21 -4.94 0.92 -4.25
N LYS A 22 -4.90 -0.42 -4.31
CA LYS A 22 -4.50 -1.26 -3.19
C LYS A 22 -3.25 -2.02 -3.57
N PHE A 23 -2.14 -1.69 -2.91
CA PHE A 23 -0.85 -2.30 -3.22
C PHE A 23 0.08 -2.30 -2.01
N ALA A 24 1.10 -3.16 -2.09
CA ALA A 24 2.27 -3.13 -1.22
C ALA A 24 3.54 -3.10 -2.09
N VAL A 25 4.52 -2.33 -1.63
CA VAL A 25 5.88 -2.33 -2.19
C VAL A 25 6.83 -2.83 -1.12
N ILE A 26 7.64 -3.84 -1.45
CA ILE A 26 8.63 -4.44 -0.55
C ILE A 26 10.02 -4.26 -1.18
N ASP A 27 10.97 -3.79 -0.39
CA ASP A 27 12.37 -3.55 -0.77
C ASP A 27 12.54 -2.71 -2.03
N GLN A 28 11.56 -1.82 -2.31
CA GLN A 28 11.53 -0.98 -3.52
C GLN A 28 11.62 -1.80 -4.84
N LYS A 29 11.21 -3.07 -4.81
CA LYS A 29 11.41 -4.02 -5.92
C LYS A 29 10.20 -4.92 -6.17
N ILE A 30 9.61 -5.46 -5.11
CA ILE A 30 8.48 -6.38 -5.21
C ILE A 30 7.20 -5.58 -5.04
N VAL A 31 6.28 -5.72 -5.99
CA VAL A 31 4.98 -5.06 -5.98
C VAL A 31 3.90 -6.12 -5.89
N TRP A 32 3.01 -5.95 -4.92
CA TRP A 32 1.76 -6.67 -4.81
C TRP A 32 0.65 -5.71 -5.16
N TYR A 33 -0.13 -5.98 -6.20
CA TYR A 33 -1.17 -5.07 -6.68
C TYR A 33 -2.44 -5.84 -7.04
N GLY A 34 -3.61 -5.30 -6.68
CA GLY A 34 -4.89 -5.89 -7.08
C GLY A 34 -6.08 -5.47 -6.22
N SER A 35 -7.16 -6.23 -6.31
CA SER A 35 -8.33 -6.07 -5.44
C SER A 35 -8.12 -6.88 -4.15
N ILE A 36 -7.20 -6.41 -3.31
CA ILE A 36 -6.75 -7.07 -2.07
C ILE A 36 -6.89 -6.18 -0.84
N ASN A 37 -7.23 -6.73 0.31
CA ASN A 37 -7.19 -6.04 1.60
C ASN A 37 -6.04 -6.57 2.48
N LEU A 38 -4.84 -6.03 2.27
CA LEU A 38 -3.55 -6.51 2.81
C LEU A 38 -3.47 -6.71 4.33
N LEU A 39 -4.27 -5.96 5.10
CA LEU A 39 -4.26 -5.99 6.57
C LEU A 39 -5.57 -6.51 7.17
N SER A 40 -6.49 -6.98 6.33
CA SER A 40 -7.77 -7.49 6.78
C SER A 40 -7.79 -9.01 6.78
N TYR A 41 -8.75 -9.56 7.51
CA TYR A 41 -9.12 -10.96 7.42
C TYR A 41 -10.57 -11.02 6.94
N GLY A 42 -10.83 -11.76 5.86
CA GLY A 42 -12.17 -11.82 5.27
C GLY A 42 -12.32 -12.97 4.28
N SER A 43 -13.56 -13.32 3.98
CA SER A 43 -13.94 -14.39 3.04
C SER A 43 -14.19 -13.87 1.62
N ALA A 44 -13.84 -12.62 1.33
CA ALA A 44 -14.02 -12.04 0.01
C ALA A 44 -13.10 -12.72 -1.00
N GLN A 45 -13.61 -12.91 -2.23
CA GLN A 45 -12.78 -13.33 -3.34
C GLN A 45 -11.91 -12.14 -3.78
N GLU A 46 -10.62 -12.24 -3.51
CA GLU A 46 -9.63 -11.20 -3.79
C GLU A 46 -8.67 -11.68 -4.89
N SER A 47 -8.13 -10.74 -5.67
CA SER A 47 -7.13 -11.04 -6.69
C SER A 47 -5.90 -10.17 -6.50
N ILE A 48 -4.73 -10.78 -6.65
CA ILE A 48 -3.43 -10.12 -6.48
C ILE A 48 -2.45 -10.58 -7.56
N MET A 49 -1.69 -9.63 -8.09
CA MET A 49 -0.52 -9.88 -8.92
C MET A 49 0.74 -9.56 -8.14
N ARG A 50 1.70 -10.49 -8.14
CA ARG A 50 3.07 -10.26 -7.66
C ARG A 50 3.95 -9.93 -8.85
N LEU A 51 4.53 -8.75 -8.85
CA LEU A 51 5.47 -8.27 -9.87
C LEU A 51 6.82 -8.03 -9.21
N GLU A 52 7.89 -8.39 -9.90
CA GLU A 52 9.26 -8.08 -9.49
C GLU A 52 9.82 -7.04 -10.47
N SER A 53 9.62 -5.76 -10.14
CA SER A 53 9.96 -4.65 -11.03
C SER A 53 10.24 -3.39 -10.21
N PRO A 54 11.53 -3.03 -10.06
CA PRO A 54 11.93 -1.77 -9.39
C PRO A 54 11.28 -0.54 -10.03
N ASN A 55 11.09 -0.53 -11.34
CA ASN A 55 10.50 0.60 -12.06
C ASN A 55 9.05 0.83 -11.63
N ILE A 56 8.24 -0.23 -11.55
CA ILE A 56 6.85 -0.14 -11.10
C ILE A 56 6.80 0.26 -9.63
N ALA A 57 7.66 -0.34 -8.79
CA ALA A 57 7.75 -0.02 -7.38
C ALA A 57 8.03 1.48 -7.14
N GLN A 58 8.97 2.06 -7.88
CA GLN A 58 9.31 3.48 -7.77
C GLN A 58 8.16 4.39 -8.21
N GLU A 59 7.47 4.08 -9.31
CA GLU A 59 6.33 4.89 -9.76
C GLU A 59 5.18 4.90 -8.74
N LEU A 60 4.88 3.75 -8.12
CA LEU A 60 3.88 3.66 -7.06
C LEU A 60 4.28 4.45 -5.80
N LEU A 61 5.56 4.42 -5.42
CA LEU A 61 6.06 5.20 -4.28
C LEU A 61 6.02 6.71 -4.54
N LYS A 62 6.32 7.16 -5.77
CA LYS A 62 6.20 8.57 -6.15
C LYS A 62 4.77 9.08 -6.02
N ASP A 63 3.78 8.27 -6.38
CA ASP A 63 2.37 8.65 -6.29
C ASP A 63 1.92 8.86 -4.84
N LEU A 64 2.42 8.04 -3.90
CA LEU A 64 2.20 8.23 -2.46
C LEU A 64 2.86 9.50 -1.92
N GLY A 65 4.00 9.90 -2.50
CA GLY A 65 4.75 11.11 -2.13
C GLY A 65 4.14 12.41 -2.64
N LYS A 66 3.19 12.36 -3.57
CA LYS A 66 2.41 13.53 -3.99
C LYS A 66 1.39 13.86 -2.88
N SER A 67 1.85 14.60 -1.87
CA SER A 67 0.97 15.41 -1.05
C SER A 67 0.22 16.35 -2.00
N ASN A 68 -1.11 16.35 -1.95
CA ASN A 68 -1.89 17.38 -2.64
C ASN A 68 -1.50 18.73 -2.04
N SER A 69 -0.56 19.41 -2.68
CA SER A 69 -0.37 20.84 -2.54
C SER A 69 -1.54 21.50 -3.27
N ALA A 70 -2.67 21.60 -2.58
CA ALA A 70 -3.81 22.41 -2.95
C ALA A 70 -4.42 22.98 -1.68
#